data_AF-R6XUL6-F1
#
_entry.id   AF-R6XUL6-F1
#
_cell.length_a   1.000
_cell.length_b   1.000
_cell.length_c   1.000
_cell.angle_alpha   90.00
_cell.angle_beta   90.00
_cell.angle_gamma   90.00
#
_symmetry.space_group_name_H-M   'P 1'
#
loop_
_entity.id
_entity.type
_entity.pdbx_description
1 polymer ?
#
loop_
_entity_poly.entity_id
_entity_poly.type
_entity_poly.pdbx_seq_one_letter_code
_entity_poly.pdbx_strand_id
1 'polypeptide(L)'
;MAKAKDPEKTFFEDLPEALGYDKEALQDSKKVQEFCYVINRAVKELRSCYSDMIDRVESKLLETLGIETYDYAEYVVEIRKRLAYVKEYLLTDRLKEFYHHVMTEFDNRTEWYQSICYTALEQPLERLRDDQEEKLIDSLTTLFQECEKYSDISKMAEDEKDEVYSLDLVSTKGNNIHAQTFRLPESDKVKSEELENHIEQLLTGMDNDNISVCTLLKILNKKLGK
;
A
#
# COMPACT_ATOMS: atom_id res chain seq x y z
N MET A 1 10.57 -6.72 34.63
CA MET A 1 11.81 -7.22 35.26
C MET A 1 12.68 -7.80 34.17
N ALA A 2 13.76 -7.10 33.82
CA ALA A 2 14.67 -7.47 32.75
C ALA A 2 15.44 -8.74 33.14
N LYS A 3 15.28 -9.83 32.37
CA LYS A 3 16.32 -10.86 32.31
C LYS A 3 17.47 -10.29 31.49
N ALA A 4 18.29 -9.45 32.12
CA ALA A 4 19.58 -9.08 31.55
C ALA A 4 20.43 -10.36 31.56
N LYS A 5 20.56 -11.01 30.39
CA LYS A 5 21.67 -11.94 30.15
C LYS A 5 22.96 -11.16 30.42
N ASP A 6 23.91 -11.82 31.08
CA ASP A 6 25.22 -11.25 31.41
C ASP A 6 25.86 -10.63 30.14
N PRO A 7 25.90 -9.29 30.02
CA PRO A 7 26.36 -8.63 28.81
C PRO A 7 27.83 -8.93 28.55
N GLU A 8 28.64 -9.14 29.60
CA GLU A 8 30.04 -9.48 29.46
C GLU A 8 30.19 -10.85 28.83
N LYS A 9 29.43 -11.84 29.32
CA LYS A 9 29.44 -13.18 28.73
C LYS A 9 29.01 -13.16 27.26
N THR A 10 27.94 -12.43 26.94
CA THR A 10 27.48 -12.32 25.56
C THR A 10 28.52 -11.64 24.66
N PHE A 11 29.23 -10.63 25.16
CA PHE A 11 30.18 -9.87 24.35
C PHE A 11 31.55 -10.53 24.20
N PHE A 12 32.03 -11.21 25.25
CA PHE A 12 33.39 -11.77 25.29
C PHE A 12 33.44 -13.29 25.07
N GLU A 13 32.31 -13.99 25.14
CA GLU A 13 32.24 -15.44 24.92
C GLU A 13 31.27 -15.79 23.81
N ASP A 14 29.97 -15.47 23.96
CA ASP A 14 28.94 -16.00 23.05
C ASP A 14 29.05 -15.41 21.62
N LEU A 15 29.31 -14.10 21.48
CA LEU A 15 29.44 -13.43 20.18
C LEU A 15 30.70 -13.83 19.41
N PRO A 16 31.91 -13.84 20.01
CA PRO A 16 33.11 -14.36 19.35
C PRO A 16 32.93 -15.81 18.89
N GLU A 17 32.39 -16.68 19.74
CA GLU A 17 32.18 -18.09 19.42
C GLU A 17 31.21 -18.27 18.25
N ALA A 18 30.08 -17.54 18.26
CA ALA A 18 29.11 -17.57 17.16
C ALA A 18 29.67 -17.04 15.83
N LEU A 19 30.66 -16.16 15.88
CA LEU A 19 31.36 -15.62 14.71
C LEU A 19 32.60 -16.45 14.32
N GLY A 20 32.87 -17.56 15.00
CA GLY A 20 33.97 -18.48 14.69
C GLY A 20 35.34 -18.09 15.28
N TYR A 21 35.38 -17.19 16.24
CA TYR A 21 36.59 -16.82 16.99
C TYR A 21 36.67 -17.65 18.27
N ASP A 22 37.68 -18.51 18.38
CA ASP A 22 37.96 -19.25 19.62
C ASP A 22 38.74 -18.40 20.65
N LYS A 23 38.78 -18.86 21.90
CA LYS A 23 39.47 -18.15 23.00
C LYS A 23 40.98 -18.00 22.75
N GLU A 24 41.58 -18.84 21.92
CA GLU A 24 43.00 -18.75 21.53
C GLU A 24 43.23 -17.68 20.45
N ALA A 25 42.30 -17.53 19.51
CA ALA A 25 42.28 -16.47 18.51
C ALA A 25 42.22 -15.08 19.13
N LEU A 26 41.51 -14.92 20.25
CA LEU A 26 41.41 -13.65 20.98
C LEU A 26 42.69 -13.27 21.76
N GLN A 27 43.72 -14.11 21.77
CA GLN A 27 45.07 -13.74 22.26
C GLN A 27 45.92 -13.07 21.18
N ASP A 28 45.56 -13.21 19.89
CA ASP A 28 46.21 -12.53 18.78
C ASP A 28 45.58 -11.15 18.55
N SER A 29 46.37 -10.10 18.79
CA SER A 29 45.95 -8.71 18.58
C SER A 29 45.38 -8.44 17.17
N LYS A 30 45.81 -9.17 16.13
CA LYS A 30 45.26 -9.00 14.77
C LYS A 30 43.85 -9.57 14.65
N LYS A 31 43.61 -10.75 15.20
CA LYS A 31 42.28 -11.39 15.20
C LYS A 31 41.28 -10.65 16.09
N VAL A 32 41.74 -10.05 17.20
CA VAL A 32 40.91 -9.16 18.02
C VAL A 32 40.51 -7.90 17.23
N GLN A 33 41.43 -7.30 16.47
CA GLN A 33 41.11 -6.17 15.60
C GLN A 33 40.12 -6.56 14.50
N GLU A 34 40.27 -7.74 13.91
CA GLU A 34 39.33 -8.28 12.91
C GLU A 34 37.93 -8.51 13.51
N PHE A 35 37.85 -9.14 14.69
CA PHE A 35 36.60 -9.31 15.43
C PHE A 35 35.94 -7.95 15.75
N CYS A 36 36.70 -6.99 16.29
CA CYS A 36 36.19 -5.65 16.55
C CYS A 36 35.71 -4.97 15.26
N TYR A 37 36.39 -5.17 14.14
CA TYR A 37 35.97 -4.64 12.84
C TYR A 37 34.65 -5.26 12.39
N VAL A 38 34.49 -6.59 12.48
CA VAL A 38 33.25 -7.29 12.11
C VAL A 38 32.08 -6.84 12.98
N ILE A 39 32.26 -6.72 14.30
CA ILE A 39 31.21 -6.24 15.21
C ILE A 39 30.83 -4.80 14.90
N ASN A 40 31.81 -3.89 14.75
CA ASN A 40 31.52 -2.50 14.45
C ASN A 40 30.81 -2.34 13.09
N ARG A 41 31.18 -3.17 12.11
CA ARG A 41 30.51 -3.23 10.81
C ARG A 41 29.08 -3.72 10.95
N ALA A 42 28.85 -4.85 11.63
CA ALA A 42 27.52 -5.40 11.85
C ALA A 42 26.62 -4.43 12.63
N VAL A 43 27.15 -3.76 13.66
CA VAL A 43 26.43 -2.72 14.41
C VAL A 43 26.10 -1.52 13.51
N LYS A 44 27.02 -1.10 12.63
CA LYS A 44 26.77 -0.03 11.67
C LYS A 44 25.67 -0.43 10.68
N GLU A 45 25.71 -1.65 10.16
CA GLU A 45 24.68 -2.20 9.26
C GLU A 45 23.33 -2.25 9.97
N LEU A 46 23.24 -2.81 11.18
CA LEU A 46 21.99 -2.84 11.97
C LEU A 46 21.41 -1.44 12.23
N ARG A 47 22.27 -0.43 12.39
CA ARG A 47 21.86 0.97 12.57
C ARG A 47 21.29 1.58 11.28
N SER A 48 21.68 1.11 10.10
CA SER A 48 21.17 1.60 8.81
C SER A 48 20.06 0.74 8.23
N CYS A 49 19.96 -0.54 8.59
CA CYS A 49 18.97 -1.46 8.00
C CYS A 49 17.54 -0.91 8.02
N TYR A 50 17.16 -0.24 9.10
CA TYR A 50 15.82 0.34 9.23
C TYR A 50 15.58 1.52 8.28
N SER A 51 16.54 2.46 8.18
CA SER A 51 16.44 3.55 7.20
C SER A 51 16.49 3.03 5.77
N ASP A 52 17.38 2.08 5.50
CA ASP A 52 17.59 1.50 4.18
C ASP A 52 16.34 0.74 3.70
N MET A 53 15.58 0.13 4.62
CA MET A 53 14.29 -0.50 4.32
C MET A 53 13.22 0.54 4.00
N ILE A 54 13.13 1.63 4.76
CA ILE A 54 12.20 2.72 4.45
C ILE A 54 12.53 3.31 3.07
N ASP A 55 13.80 3.49 2.73
CA ASP A 55 14.23 3.99 1.42
C ASP A 55 13.74 3.09 0.27
N ARG A 56 13.75 1.76 0.44
CA ARG A 56 13.25 0.80 -0.56
C ARG A 56 11.73 0.89 -0.71
N VAL A 57 11.00 0.91 0.41
CA VAL A 57 9.54 1.06 0.40
C VAL A 57 9.14 2.39 -0.22
N GLU A 58 9.81 3.49 0.15
CA GLU A 58 9.60 4.82 -0.41
C GLU A 58 9.83 4.84 -1.91
N SER A 59 10.99 4.39 -2.36
CA SER A 59 11.35 4.38 -3.78
C SER A 59 10.30 3.65 -4.60
N LYS A 60 9.84 2.49 -4.12
CA LYS A 60 8.87 1.68 -4.85
C LYS A 60 7.48 2.27 -4.83
N LEU A 61 7.08 2.89 -3.72
CA LEU A 61 5.81 3.59 -3.60
C LEU A 61 5.76 4.79 -4.56
N LEU A 62 6.78 5.65 -4.54
CA LEU A 62 6.82 6.86 -5.39
C LEU A 62 6.85 6.52 -6.87
N GLU A 63 7.62 5.48 -7.26
CA GLU A 63 7.61 4.95 -8.63
C GLU A 63 6.19 4.53 -9.04
N THR A 64 5.50 3.80 -8.16
CA THR A 64 4.16 3.28 -8.43
C THR A 64 3.10 4.37 -8.52
N LEU A 65 3.24 5.43 -7.73
CA LEU A 65 2.36 6.61 -7.78
C LEU A 65 2.77 7.60 -8.89
N GLY A 66 3.88 7.38 -9.59
CA GLY A 66 4.39 8.28 -10.62
C GLY A 66 4.79 9.65 -10.07
N ILE A 67 5.35 9.70 -8.86
CA ILE A 67 5.83 10.93 -8.22
C ILE A 67 7.35 11.04 -8.46
N GLU A 68 7.79 12.18 -9.01
CA GLU A 68 9.19 12.37 -9.42
C GLU A 68 10.09 12.90 -8.30
N THR A 69 9.53 13.60 -7.30
CA THR A 69 10.30 14.14 -6.17
C THR A 69 10.48 13.11 -5.07
N TYR A 70 11.70 13.08 -4.50
CA TYR A 70 12.05 12.28 -3.32
C TYR A 70 12.11 13.11 -2.04
N ASP A 71 11.75 14.40 -2.09
CA ASP A 71 11.64 15.22 -0.88
C ASP A 71 10.33 14.92 -0.16
N TYR A 72 10.42 14.38 1.07
CA TYR A 72 9.27 14.09 1.93
C TYR A 72 8.31 15.27 2.05
N ALA A 73 8.83 16.48 2.25
CA ALA A 73 8.00 17.67 2.42
C ALA A 73 7.20 18.01 1.16
N GLU A 74 7.67 17.59 -0.01
CA GLU A 74 7.02 17.82 -1.30
C GLU A 74 6.05 16.69 -1.66
N TYR A 75 6.52 15.43 -1.69
CA TYR A 75 5.68 14.33 -2.17
C TYR A 75 4.51 14.04 -1.23
N VAL A 76 4.66 14.23 0.09
CA VAL A 76 3.56 13.94 1.03
C VAL A 76 2.39 14.91 0.79
N VAL A 77 2.71 16.15 0.44
CA VAL A 77 1.72 17.16 0.07
C VAL A 77 1.06 16.80 -1.26
N GLU A 78 1.81 16.29 -2.23
CA GLU A 78 1.24 15.80 -3.49
C GLU A 78 0.27 14.64 -3.26
N ILE A 79 0.67 13.63 -2.49
CA ILE A 79 -0.17 12.48 -2.14
C ILE A 79 -1.47 12.94 -1.47
N ARG A 80 -1.39 13.80 -0.45
CA ARG A 80 -2.58 14.33 0.25
C ARG A 80 -3.49 15.14 -0.68
N LYS A 81 -2.93 15.90 -1.63
CA LYS A 81 -3.72 16.61 -2.64
C LYS A 81 -4.50 15.66 -3.55
N ARG A 82 -3.88 14.55 -3.97
CA ARG A 82 -4.57 13.52 -4.78
C ARG A 82 -5.75 12.91 -4.03
N LEU A 83 -5.63 12.74 -2.71
CA LEU A 83 -6.66 12.15 -1.86
C LEU A 83 -7.62 13.16 -1.20
N ALA A 84 -7.48 14.46 -1.48
CA ALA A 84 -8.20 15.51 -0.75
C ALA A 84 -9.73 15.47 -0.89
N TYR A 85 -10.26 14.80 -1.92
CA TYR A 85 -11.70 14.73 -2.17
C TYR A 85 -12.34 13.48 -1.58
N VAL A 86 -11.58 12.58 -0.96
CA VAL A 86 -12.12 11.35 -0.39
C VAL A 86 -13.18 11.66 0.66
N LYS A 87 -14.39 11.12 0.45
CA LYS A 87 -15.47 11.14 1.44
C LYS A 87 -15.35 9.93 2.35
N GLU A 88 -14.92 10.13 3.59
CA GLU A 88 -14.61 9.05 4.55
C GLU A 88 -15.76 8.05 4.81
N TYR A 89 -17.02 8.46 4.65
CA TYR A 89 -18.17 7.58 4.86
C TYR A 89 -18.34 6.51 3.76
N LEU A 90 -17.66 6.67 2.62
CA LEU A 90 -17.64 5.69 1.54
C LEU A 90 -16.54 4.63 1.72
N LEU A 91 -15.61 4.85 2.65
CA LEU A 91 -14.48 3.96 2.87
C LEU A 91 -14.87 2.79 3.79
N THR A 92 -14.23 1.65 3.58
CA THR A 92 -14.22 0.55 4.56
C THR A 92 -13.42 0.97 5.79
N ASP A 93 -13.63 0.31 6.94
CA ASP A 93 -12.92 0.64 8.19
C ASP A 93 -11.40 0.63 8.01
N ARG A 94 -10.86 -0.39 7.33
CA ARG A 94 -9.42 -0.50 7.04
C ARG A 94 -8.91 0.64 6.15
N LEU A 95 -9.66 0.97 5.11
CA LEU A 95 -9.27 2.02 4.17
C LEU A 95 -9.38 3.41 4.82
N LYS A 96 -10.36 3.58 5.73
CA LYS A 96 -10.53 4.78 6.53
C LYS A 96 -9.37 4.99 7.50
N GLU A 97 -8.93 3.93 8.19
CA GLU A 97 -7.75 3.98 9.05
C GLU A 97 -6.50 4.37 8.24
N PHE A 98 -6.23 3.67 7.13
CA PHE A 98 -5.12 3.99 6.24
C PHE A 98 -5.18 5.45 5.73
N TYR A 99 -6.33 5.88 5.22
CA TYR A 99 -6.54 7.25 4.76
C TYR A 99 -6.24 8.28 5.86
N HIS A 100 -6.70 8.04 7.08
CA HIS A 100 -6.43 8.91 8.21
C HIS A 100 -4.92 9.05 8.46
N HIS A 101 -4.16 7.96 8.42
CA HIS A 101 -2.71 8.00 8.58
C HIS A 101 -2.00 8.71 7.42
N VAL A 102 -2.47 8.56 6.19
CA VAL A 102 -1.93 9.31 5.04
C VAL A 102 -2.15 10.83 5.21
N MET A 103 -3.34 11.22 5.65
CA MET A 103 -3.73 12.62 5.82
C MET A 103 -3.15 13.28 7.07
N THR A 104 -2.80 12.50 8.10
CA THR A 104 -2.17 13.00 9.32
C THR A 104 -0.81 13.60 9.03
N GLU A 105 -0.54 14.77 9.61
CA GLU A 105 0.75 15.45 9.51
C GLU A 105 1.74 14.84 10.51
N PHE A 106 2.93 14.48 10.01
CA PHE A 106 4.04 13.99 10.82
C PHE A 106 5.25 14.89 10.61
N ASP A 107 6.09 14.99 11.63
CA ASP A 107 7.28 15.84 11.60
C ASP A 107 8.36 15.28 10.67
N ASN A 108 8.35 13.96 10.43
CA ASN A 108 9.37 13.31 9.62
C ASN A 108 8.83 12.10 8.83
N ARG A 109 9.57 11.80 7.76
CA ARG A 109 9.34 10.68 6.84
C ARG A 109 9.18 9.34 7.56
N THR A 110 10.02 9.08 8.57
CA THR A 110 10.06 7.78 9.25
C THR A 110 8.75 7.49 9.98
N GLU A 111 8.24 8.47 10.74
CA GLU A 111 6.97 8.34 11.46
C GLU A 111 5.80 8.15 10.51
N TRP A 112 5.80 8.87 9.38
CA TRP A 112 4.77 8.71 8.36
C TRP A 112 4.76 7.28 7.78
N TYR A 113 5.92 6.72 7.42
CA TYR A 113 6.01 5.35 6.94
C TYR A 113 5.64 4.32 8.01
N GLN A 114 6.07 4.50 9.26
CA GLN A 114 5.64 3.65 10.38
C GLN A 114 4.12 3.60 10.47
N SER A 115 3.48 4.76 10.33
CA SER A 115 2.04 4.93 10.45
C SER A 115 1.28 4.23 9.32
N ILE A 116 1.63 4.48 8.05
CA ILE A 116 0.90 3.89 6.92
C ILE A 116 1.19 2.39 6.79
N CYS A 117 2.43 1.95 7.04
CA CYS A 117 2.80 0.54 6.96
C CYS A 117 2.10 -0.30 8.04
N TYR A 118 1.83 0.29 9.21
CA TYR A 118 1.09 -0.39 10.27
C TYR A 118 -0.29 -0.84 9.79
N THR A 119 -1.04 0.03 9.12
CA THR A 119 -2.36 -0.34 8.56
C THR A 119 -2.28 -1.31 7.39
N ALA A 120 -1.15 -1.35 6.68
CA ALA A 120 -0.94 -2.27 5.57
C ALA A 120 -0.62 -3.70 6.04
N LEU A 121 0.02 -3.86 7.20
CA LEU A 121 0.53 -5.14 7.71
C LEU A 121 -0.06 -5.61 9.05
N GLU A 122 -0.80 -4.75 9.74
CA GLU A 122 -1.31 -4.96 11.10
C GLU A 122 -0.20 -5.27 12.12
N GLN A 123 1.02 -4.80 11.85
CA GLN A 123 2.17 -4.94 12.73
C GLN A 123 3.10 -3.72 12.63
N PRO A 124 3.89 -3.44 13.68
CA PRO A 124 4.92 -2.40 13.63
C PRO A 124 5.93 -2.67 12.52
N LEU A 125 6.33 -1.62 11.81
CA LEU A 125 7.27 -1.70 10.69
C LEU A 125 8.65 -2.23 11.12
N GLU A 126 9.04 -2.05 12.38
CA GLU A 126 10.29 -2.59 12.96
C GLU A 126 10.30 -4.13 13.03
N ARG A 127 9.13 -4.77 12.93
CA ARG A 127 9.00 -6.23 12.92
C ARG A 127 8.86 -6.80 11.52
N LEU A 128 9.02 -5.97 10.48
CA LEU A 128 9.02 -6.43 9.10
C LEU A 128 10.16 -7.42 8.90
N ARG A 129 9.83 -8.54 8.28
CA ARG A 129 10.82 -9.50 7.78
C ARG A 129 11.04 -9.27 6.30
N ASP A 130 12.23 -9.62 5.81
CA ASP A 130 12.61 -9.45 4.41
C ASP A 130 11.62 -10.15 3.45
N ASP A 131 11.07 -11.31 3.84
CA ASP A 131 10.08 -12.07 3.06
C ASP A 131 8.69 -11.38 2.99
N GLN A 132 8.47 -10.32 3.76
CA GLN A 132 7.23 -9.57 3.80
C GLN A 132 7.30 -8.22 3.06
N GLU A 133 8.48 -7.79 2.64
CA GLU A 133 8.68 -6.46 2.04
C GLU A 133 7.88 -6.28 0.75
N GLU A 134 7.90 -7.28 -0.15
CA GLU A 134 7.11 -7.26 -1.38
C GLU A 134 5.60 -7.17 -1.10
N LYS A 135 5.13 -7.97 -0.14
CA LYS A 135 3.71 -7.96 0.27
C LYS A 135 3.29 -6.62 0.88
N LEU A 136 4.17 -5.96 1.63
CA LEU A 136 3.93 -4.62 2.17
C LEU A 136 3.70 -3.63 1.04
N ILE A 137 4.60 -3.63 0.04
CA ILE A 137 4.55 -2.73 -1.11
C ILE A 137 3.26 -2.93 -1.91
N ASP A 138 2.88 -4.17 -2.18
CA ASP A 138 1.64 -4.49 -2.89
C ASP A 138 0.40 -4.03 -2.09
N SER A 139 0.40 -4.24 -0.77
CA SER A 139 -0.68 -3.82 0.12
C SER A 139 -0.81 -2.30 0.14
N LEU A 140 0.29 -1.56 0.31
CA LEU A 140 0.30 -0.10 0.25
C LEU A 140 -0.19 0.42 -1.09
N THR A 141 0.30 -0.15 -2.18
CA THR A 141 -0.10 0.22 -3.55
C THR A 141 -1.60 0.07 -3.72
N THR A 142 -2.15 -1.06 -3.30
CA THR A 142 -3.59 -1.34 -3.39
C THR A 142 -4.39 -0.32 -2.58
N LEU A 143 -3.99 -0.04 -1.34
CA LEU A 143 -4.67 0.92 -0.47
C LEU A 143 -4.63 2.35 -1.06
N PHE A 144 -3.50 2.78 -1.61
CA PHE A 144 -3.41 4.09 -2.27
C PHE A 144 -4.32 4.18 -3.49
N GLN A 145 -4.30 3.16 -4.36
CA GLN A 145 -5.14 3.13 -5.56
C GLN A 145 -6.64 3.11 -5.22
N GLU A 146 -7.02 2.37 -4.17
CA GLU A 146 -8.40 2.39 -3.68
C GLU A 146 -8.80 3.78 -3.18
N CYS A 147 -7.96 4.43 -2.37
CA CYS A 147 -8.20 5.82 -1.94
C CYS A 147 -8.31 6.79 -3.13
N GLU A 148 -7.42 6.70 -4.12
CA GLU A 148 -7.46 7.55 -5.32
C GLU A 148 -8.78 7.36 -6.09
N LYS A 149 -9.25 6.12 -6.25
CA LYS A 149 -10.56 5.82 -6.86
C LYS A 149 -11.70 6.52 -6.13
N TYR A 150 -11.74 6.47 -4.80
CA TYR A 150 -12.77 7.16 -4.02
C TYR A 150 -12.64 8.69 -4.10
N SER A 151 -11.41 9.22 -4.17
CA SER A 151 -11.16 10.64 -4.37
C SER A 151 -11.72 11.11 -5.71
N ASP A 152 -11.44 10.37 -6.80
CA ASP A 152 -11.90 10.69 -8.14
C ASP A 152 -13.43 10.62 -8.26
N ILE A 153 -14.04 9.57 -7.70
CA ILE A 153 -15.50 9.43 -7.59
C ILE A 153 -16.10 10.66 -6.89
N SER A 154 -15.53 11.03 -5.75
CA SER A 154 -16.03 12.13 -4.92
C SER A 154 -15.82 13.50 -5.56
N LYS A 155 -14.76 13.66 -6.34
CA LYS A 155 -14.47 14.88 -7.11
C LYS A 155 -15.44 15.07 -8.29
N MET A 156 -15.93 13.98 -8.88
CA MET A 156 -16.90 14.03 -9.98
C MET A 156 -18.35 14.19 -9.52
N ALA A 157 -18.69 13.83 -8.27
CA ALA A 157 -20.01 14.03 -7.70
C ALA A 157 -20.24 15.53 -7.40
N GLU A 158 -21.11 16.21 -8.15
CA GLU A 158 -21.50 17.60 -7.84
C GLU A 158 -22.58 17.66 -6.75
N ASP A 159 -23.45 16.66 -6.65
CA ASP A 159 -24.46 16.49 -5.60
C ASP A 159 -24.20 15.19 -4.81
N GLU A 160 -24.48 15.19 -3.50
CA GLU A 160 -24.37 13.98 -2.65
C GLU A 160 -25.32 12.86 -3.09
N LYS A 161 -26.39 13.20 -3.81
CA LYS A 161 -27.36 12.24 -4.32
C LYS A 161 -26.92 11.55 -5.61
N ASP A 162 -25.91 12.08 -6.30
CA ASP A 162 -25.45 11.48 -7.54
C ASP A 162 -24.84 10.10 -7.29
N GLU A 163 -25.14 9.15 -8.17
CA GLU A 163 -24.49 7.85 -8.15
C GLU A 163 -23.26 7.91 -9.04
N VAL A 164 -22.10 7.62 -8.47
CA VAL A 164 -20.83 7.67 -9.18
C VAL A 164 -20.17 6.29 -9.13
N TYR A 165 -19.83 5.79 -10.31
CA TYR A 165 -19.31 4.44 -10.53
C TYR A 165 -17.91 4.53 -11.09
N SER A 166 -16.95 3.80 -10.52
CA SER A 166 -15.61 3.62 -11.09
C SER A 166 -15.44 2.18 -11.56
N LEU A 167 -14.90 2.00 -12.77
CA LEU A 167 -14.68 0.68 -13.36
C LEU A 167 -13.29 0.55 -14.00
N ASP A 168 -12.63 -0.57 -13.68
CA ASP A 168 -11.49 -1.12 -14.41
C ASP A 168 -11.94 -2.41 -15.13
N LEU A 169 -11.73 -2.50 -16.44
CA LEU A 169 -12.10 -3.69 -17.22
C LEU A 169 -10.94 -4.22 -18.06
N VAL A 170 -10.54 -5.46 -17.79
CA VAL A 170 -9.55 -6.20 -18.58
C VAL A 170 -10.24 -7.26 -19.42
N SER A 171 -9.92 -7.33 -20.71
CA SER A 171 -10.54 -8.30 -21.62
C SER A 171 -9.50 -9.00 -22.49
N THR A 172 -9.63 -10.32 -22.62
CA THR A 172 -8.82 -11.13 -23.55
C THR A 172 -9.05 -10.78 -25.03
N LYS A 173 -10.06 -9.96 -25.35
CA LYS A 173 -10.43 -9.55 -26.71
C LYS A 173 -9.98 -8.15 -27.11
N GLY A 174 -9.06 -7.53 -26.34
CA GLY A 174 -8.18 -6.49 -26.87
C GLY A 174 -8.52 -5.03 -26.56
N ASN A 175 -9.55 -4.75 -25.78
CA ASN A 175 -9.77 -3.39 -25.23
C ASN A 175 -9.75 -3.48 -23.71
N ASN A 176 -8.60 -3.14 -23.13
CA ASN A 176 -8.51 -2.88 -21.70
C ASN A 176 -8.99 -1.44 -21.48
N ILE A 177 -9.94 -1.28 -20.57
CA ILE A 177 -10.41 0.04 -20.14
C ILE A 177 -9.74 0.28 -18.80
N HIS A 178 -8.82 1.24 -18.79
CA HIS A 178 -8.24 1.78 -17.56
C HIS A 178 -9.31 2.54 -16.77
N ALA A 179 -9.07 2.74 -15.47
CA ALA A 179 -9.99 3.35 -14.52
C ALA A 179 -10.74 4.56 -15.12
N GLN A 180 -12.04 4.38 -15.34
CA GLN A 180 -12.95 5.43 -15.78
C GLN A 180 -14.08 5.58 -14.77
N THR A 181 -14.43 6.84 -14.51
CA THR A 181 -15.48 7.21 -13.56
C THR A 181 -16.70 7.75 -14.32
N PHE A 182 -17.88 7.21 -14.01
CA PHE A 182 -19.16 7.57 -14.61
C PHE A 182 -20.07 8.14 -13.55
N ARG A 183 -20.74 9.24 -13.87
CA ARG A 183 -21.72 9.88 -13.01
C ARG A 183 -23.12 9.67 -13.57
N LEU A 184 -24.04 9.20 -12.74
CA LEU A 184 -25.47 9.20 -12.96
C LEU A 184 -26.08 10.31 -12.08
N PRO A 185 -26.47 11.45 -12.67
CA PRO A 185 -27.11 12.52 -11.92
C PRO A 185 -28.45 12.09 -11.33
N GLU A 186 -28.83 12.65 -10.18
CA GLU A 186 -30.15 12.41 -9.55
C GLU A 186 -31.32 12.61 -10.54
N SER A 187 -31.21 13.59 -11.45
CA SER A 187 -32.23 13.88 -12.47
C SER A 187 -32.48 12.74 -13.46
N ASP A 188 -31.53 11.82 -13.62
CA ASP A 188 -31.61 10.69 -14.55
C ASP A 188 -31.83 9.34 -13.85
N LYS A 189 -31.91 9.29 -12.52
CA LYS A 189 -32.11 8.03 -11.77
C LYS A 189 -33.36 7.27 -12.18
N VAL A 190 -34.49 7.96 -12.31
CA VAL A 190 -35.75 7.33 -12.73
C VAL A 190 -35.59 6.62 -14.08
N LYS A 191 -34.87 7.23 -15.04
CA LYS A 191 -34.61 6.61 -16.35
C LYS A 191 -33.68 5.40 -16.23
N SER A 192 -32.72 5.46 -15.31
CA SER A 192 -31.81 4.35 -15.03
C SER A 192 -32.55 3.17 -14.42
N GLU A 193 -33.39 3.41 -13.40
CA GLU A 193 -34.22 2.38 -12.76
C GLU A 193 -35.20 1.74 -13.76
N GLU A 194 -35.81 2.52 -14.65
CA GLU A 194 -36.64 1.97 -15.73
C GLU A 194 -35.82 1.06 -16.65
N LEU A 195 -34.61 1.47 -17.07
CA LEU A 195 -33.74 0.67 -17.92
C LEU A 195 -33.27 -0.61 -17.21
N GLU A 196 -32.91 -0.51 -15.94
CA GLU A 196 -32.51 -1.64 -15.09
C GLU A 196 -33.62 -2.70 -15.04
N ASN A 197 -34.85 -2.30 -14.73
CA ASN A 197 -36.00 -3.20 -14.70
C ASN A 197 -36.22 -3.92 -16.06
N HIS A 198 -36.05 -3.22 -17.18
CA HIS A 198 -36.16 -3.84 -18.51
C HIS A 198 -35.04 -4.85 -18.76
N ILE A 199 -33.82 -4.54 -18.33
CA ILE A 199 -32.68 -5.45 -18.46
C ILE A 199 -32.89 -6.68 -17.57
N GLU A 200 -33.30 -6.51 -16.32
CA GLU A 200 -33.60 -7.62 -15.41
C GLU A 200 -34.67 -8.55 -15.97
N GLN A 201 -35.74 -8.01 -16.55
CA GLN A 201 -36.77 -8.81 -17.22
C GLN A 201 -36.23 -9.64 -18.41
N LEU A 202 -35.24 -9.12 -19.14
CA LEU A 202 -34.59 -9.86 -20.23
C LEU A 202 -33.63 -10.94 -19.70
N LEU A 203 -33.10 -10.76 -18.50
CA LEU A 203 -32.20 -11.71 -17.86
C LEU A 203 -32.95 -12.80 -17.08
N THR A 204 -34.19 -12.53 -16.63
CA THR A 204 -35.04 -13.56 -16.01
C THR A 204 -35.29 -14.73 -16.97
N GLY A 205 -34.95 -15.95 -16.51
CA GLY A 205 -35.06 -17.17 -17.31
C GLY A 205 -33.73 -17.69 -17.87
N MET A 206 -32.61 -17.03 -17.61
CA MET A 206 -31.29 -17.64 -17.80
C MET A 206 -30.96 -18.55 -16.61
N ASP A 207 -30.70 -19.82 -16.86
CA ASP A 207 -30.29 -20.79 -15.82
C ASP A 207 -28.85 -20.55 -15.31
N ASN A 208 -28.09 -19.64 -15.94
CA ASN A 208 -26.68 -19.41 -15.63
C ASN A 208 -26.34 -17.91 -15.58
N ASP A 209 -26.22 -17.40 -14.36
CA ASP A 209 -25.88 -16.01 -14.06
C ASP A 209 -24.56 -15.56 -14.71
N ASN A 210 -23.61 -16.47 -14.91
CA ASN A 210 -22.33 -16.14 -15.55
C ASN A 210 -22.51 -15.69 -17.00
N ILE A 211 -23.52 -16.23 -17.72
CA ILE A 211 -23.83 -15.79 -19.09
C ILE A 211 -24.37 -14.36 -19.08
N SER A 212 -25.25 -14.04 -18.13
CA SER A 212 -25.79 -12.69 -17.91
C SER A 212 -24.67 -11.69 -17.63
N VAL A 213 -23.83 -11.98 -16.64
CA VAL A 213 -22.69 -11.12 -16.25
C VAL A 213 -21.72 -10.92 -17.42
N CYS A 214 -21.28 -11.99 -18.08
CA CYS A 214 -20.38 -11.88 -19.23
C CYS A 214 -20.99 -11.08 -20.40
N THR A 215 -22.30 -11.18 -20.59
CA THR A 215 -23.01 -10.43 -21.65
C THR A 215 -23.06 -8.95 -21.32
N LEU A 216 -23.38 -8.58 -20.08
CA LEU A 216 -23.37 -7.18 -19.62
C LEU A 216 -21.98 -6.56 -19.73
N LEU A 217 -20.94 -7.26 -19.27
CA LEU A 217 -19.54 -6.81 -19.40
C LEU A 217 -19.15 -6.58 -20.86
N LYS A 218 -19.61 -7.43 -21.78
CA LYS A 218 -19.35 -7.29 -23.23
C LYS A 218 -20.08 -6.09 -23.84
N ILE A 219 -21.33 -5.82 -23.44
CA ILE A 219 -22.09 -4.64 -23.88
C ILE A 219 -21.40 -3.38 -23.37
N LEU A 220 -20.99 -3.38 -22.10
CA LEU A 220 -20.33 -2.26 -21.47
C LEU A 220 -18.98 -1.96 -22.14
N ASN A 221 -18.13 -2.98 -22.35
CA ASN A 221 -16.85 -2.79 -23.06
C ASN A 221 -17.04 -2.16 -24.47
N LYS A 222 -18.10 -2.55 -25.19
CA LYS A 222 -18.43 -1.93 -26.49
C LYS A 222 -18.87 -0.48 -26.40
N LYS A 223 -19.59 -0.10 -25.33
CA LYS A 223 -20.01 1.29 -25.12
C LYS A 223 -18.82 2.18 -24.74
N LEU A 224 -17.86 1.63 -24.01
CA LEU A 224 -16.70 2.35 -23.48
C LEU A 224 -15.51 2.40 -24.45
N GLY A 225 -15.37 1.42 -25.35
CA GLY A 225 -14.32 1.41 -26.37
C GLY A 225 -14.64 2.19 -27.65
N LYS A 226 -15.45 3.26 -27.57
CA LYS A 226 -15.76 4.16 -28.69
C LYS A 226 -14.87 5.38 -28.70
#